data_AF-A0A644WGE6-F1
#
_entry.id   AF-A0A644WGE6-F1
#
_cell.length_a   1.000
_cell.length_b   1.000
_cell.length_c   1.000
_cell.angle_alpha   90.00
_cell.angle_beta   90.00
_cell.angle_gamma   90.00
#
_symmetry.space_group_name_H-M   'P 1'
#
loop_
_entity.id
_entity.type
_entity.pdbx_description
1 polymer ?
#
loop_
_entity_poly.entity_id
_entity_poly.type
_entity_poly.pdbx_seq_one_letter_code
_entity_poly.pdbx_strand_id
1 'polypeptide(L)'
;MKIHTKALHFGLKLLPVGVVCSIYLAMTNINAMRDAGVQAPTALLIFASIIQIALIYTLVLSYLGYLLAEKTGLLKSFTFKRKESLYTILVGFGCALVMISDYYIFAPRIAQVQAAYAKESFTLVSLLFSMLYGGIIEEIMLRFFFLSLLVFMLDLLGGRTRAQKPIPAWFYLIANLIAALLFALGHLPATKMAFGEITSLLLMRTLLLNGVLGFVFGLLYWKKGLQYAMLAHALTHLFNQALLRFFIL
;
A
#
# COMPACT_ATOMS: atom_id res chain seq x y z
N MET A 1 12.52 -23.64 -18.14
CA MET A 1 11.29 -23.14 -17.50
C MET A 1 10.56 -22.24 -18.48
N LYS A 2 9.29 -22.49 -18.84
CA LYS A 2 8.54 -21.60 -19.75
C LYS A 2 8.08 -20.36 -18.98
N ILE A 3 8.32 -19.17 -19.53
CA ILE A 3 7.90 -17.88 -18.93
C ILE A 3 6.37 -17.78 -18.94
N HIS A 4 5.77 -17.36 -17.82
CA HIS A 4 4.34 -17.11 -17.74
C HIS A 4 3.99 -15.75 -18.36
N THR A 5 3.70 -15.74 -19.66
CA THR A 5 3.56 -14.52 -20.48
C THR A 5 2.51 -13.54 -19.95
N LYS A 6 1.36 -14.03 -19.46
CA LYS A 6 0.31 -13.15 -18.88
C LYS A 6 0.79 -12.42 -17.62
N ALA A 7 1.55 -13.11 -16.76
CA ALA A 7 2.10 -12.52 -15.55
C ALA A 7 3.16 -11.47 -15.88
N LEU A 8 4.04 -11.77 -16.85
CA LEU A 8 5.06 -10.83 -17.33
C LEU A 8 4.42 -9.57 -17.93
N HIS A 9 3.44 -9.73 -18.83
CA HIS A 9 2.75 -8.59 -19.42
C HIS A 9 1.99 -7.75 -18.39
N PHE A 10 1.44 -8.37 -17.34
CA PHE A 10 0.81 -7.62 -16.25
C PHE A 10 1.82 -6.70 -15.55
N GLY A 11 2.98 -7.22 -15.15
CA GLY A 11 4.04 -6.42 -14.54
C GLY A 11 4.57 -5.32 -15.47
N LEU A 12 4.82 -5.64 -16.74
CA LEU A 12 5.34 -4.66 -17.73
C LEU A 12 4.40 -3.46 -17.94
N LYS A 13 3.07 -3.67 -17.87
CA LYS A 13 2.09 -2.56 -17.97
C LYS A 13 2.15 -1.60 -16.79
N LEU A 14 2.60 -2.06 -15.62
CA LEU A 14 2.69 -1.25 -14.40
C LEU A 14 4.06 -0.60 -14.23
N LEU A 15 5.08 -1.05 -14.97
CA LEU A 15 6.45 -0.56 -14.88
C LEU A 15 6.59 0.97 -14.99
N PRO A 16 5.87 1.68 -15.89
CA PRO A 16 5.96 3.15 -15.94
C PRO A 16 5.61 3.82 -14.61
N VAL A 17 4.60 3.31 -13.90
CA VAL A 17 4.22 3.80 -12.56
C VAL A 17 5.35 3.55 -11.56
N GLY A 18 5.96 2.36 -11.60
CA GLY A 18 7.10 2.00 -10.77
C GLY A 18 8.31 2.92 -10.98
N VAL A 19 8.61 3.31 -12.22
CA VAL A 19 9.70 4.24 -12.55
C VAL A 19 9.41 5.66 -12.07
N VAL A 20 8.19 6.16 -12.27
CA VAL A 20 7.81 7.50 -11.78
C VAL A 20 7.88 7.55 -10.24
N CYS A 21 7.35 6.52 -9.58
CA CYS A 21 7.37 6.41 -8.13
C CYS A 21 8.80 6.29 -7.57
N SER A 22 9.68 5.55 -8.25
CA SER A 22 11.07 5.39 -7.79
C SER A 22 11.85 6.69 -7.83
N ILE A 23 11.71 7.47 -8.91
CA ILE A 23 12.39 8.76 -9.05
C ILE A 23 11.89 9.74 -7.99
N TYR A 24 10.58 9.84 -7.81
CA TYR A 24 10.01 10.74 -6.80
C TYR A 24 10.41 10.35 -5.37
N LEU A 25 10.36 9.05 -5.03
CA LEU A 25 10.79 8.60 -3.71
C LEU A 25 12.29 8.86 -3.49
N ALA A 26 13.13 8.65 -4.51
CA ALA A 26 14.55 8.96 -4.41
C ALA A 26 14.77 10.45 -4.11
N MET A 27 14.06 11.35 -4.81
CA MET A 27 14.20 12.80 -4.61
C MET A 27 13.73 13.24 -3.22
N THR A 28 12.62 12.70 -2.73
CA THR A 28 12.11 13.00 -1.38
C THR A 28 13.06 12.49 -0.30
N ASN A 29 13.62 11.30 -0.44
CA ASN A 29 14.64 10.76 0.47
C ASN A 29 15.93 11.58 0.44
N ILE A 30 16.40 12.03 -0.74
CA ILE A 30 17.57 12.90 -0.86
C ILE A 30 17.36 14.20 -0.06
N ASN A 31 16.19 14.82 -0.20
CA ASN A 31 15.88 16.05 0.52
C ASN A 31 15.84 15.80 2.03
N ALA A 32 15.13 14.76 2.49
CA ALA A 32 15.07 14.39 3.91
C ALA A 32 16.45 14.08 4.51
N MET A 33 17.33 13.40 3.76
CA MET A 33 18.69 13.11 4.20
C MET A 33 19.54 14.39 4.31
N ARG A 34 19.41 15.31 3.35
CA ARG A 34 20.09 16.62 3.39
C ARG A 34 19.65 17.44 4.60
N ASP A 35 18.34 17.46 4.89
CA ASP A 35 17.79 18.14 6.06
C ASP A 35 18.29 17.52 7.37
N ALA A 36 18.57 16.22 7.37
CA ALA A 36 19.19 15.51 8.49
C ALA A 36 20.74 15.61 8.54
N GLY A 37 21.37 16.40 7.66
CA GLY A 37 22.82 16.55 7.59
C GLY A 37 23.57 15.34 7.01
N VAL A 38 22.86 14.40 6.40
CA VAL A 38 23.42 13.19 5.79
C VAL A 38 23.56 13.38 4.28
N GLN A 39 24.78 13.24 3.76
CA GLN A 39 25.03 13.27 2.32
C GLN A 39 25.09 11.86 1.74
N ALA A 40 24.39 11.65 0.63
CA ALA A 40 24.47 10.43 -0.16
C ALA A 40 24.55 10.76 -1.65
N PRO A 41 25.25 9.96 -2.47
CA PRO A 41 25.30 10.20 -3.91
C PRO A 41 23.91 10.10 -4.53
N THR A 42 23.45 11.18 -5.17
CA THR A 42 22.13 11.25 -5.84
C THR A 42 21.91 10.10 -6.80
N ALA A 43 22.91 9.79 -7.63
CA ALA A 43 22.83 8.70 -8.60
C ALA A 43 22.63 7.33 -7.92
N LEU A 44 23.25 7.11 -6.77
CA LEU A 44 23.11 5.87 -6.00
C LEU A 44 21.67 5.72 -5.47
N LEU A 45 21.09 6.78 -4.91
CA LEU A 45 19.72 6.73 -4.37
C LEU A 45 18.66 6.57 -5.45
N ILE A 46 18.84 7.22 -6.61
CA ILE A 46 17.95 7.03 -7.77
C ILE A 46 18.05 5.60 -8.27
N PHE A 47 19.26 5.09 -8.48
CA PHE A 47 19.47 3.73 -8.98
C PHE A 47 18.93 2.66 -8.00
N ALA A 48 19.20 2.81 -6.70
CA ALA A 48 18.66 1.94 -5.66
C ALA A 48 17.13 1.96 -5.64
N SER A 49 16.50 3.13 -5.77
CA SER A 49 15.04 3.25 -5.80
C SER A 49 14.44 2.63 -7.06
N ILE A 50 15.11 2.74 -8.22
CA ILE A 50 14.67 2.08 -9.47
C ILE A 50 14.72 0.57 -9.31
N ILE A 51 15.82 0.02 -8.78
CA ILE A 51 15.92 -1.42 -8.51
C ILE A 51 14.80 -1.84 -7.56
N GLN A 52 14.64 -1.14 -6.44
CA GLN A 52 13.68 -1.50 -5.41
C GLN A 52 12.23 -1.42 -5.91
N ILE A 53 11.80 -0.29 -6.46
CA ILE A 53 10.39 -0.06 -6.76
C ILE A 53 10.03 -0.52 -8.17
N ALA A 54 10.79 -0.11 -9.18
CA ALA A 54 10.44 -0.42 -10.56
C ALA A 54 10.73 -1.90 -10.89
N LEU A 55 11.90 -2.43 -10.48
CA LEU A 55 12.24 -3.81 -10.79
C LEU A 55 11.66 -4.80 -9.77
N ILE A 56 11.97 -4.64 -8.49
CA ILE A 56 11.55 -5.62 -7.48
C ILE A 56 10.05 -5.51 -7.22
N TYR A 57 9.56 -4.37 -6.72
CA TYR A 57 8.15 -4.26 -6.32
C TYR A 57 7.20 -4.35 -7.52
N THR A 58 7.51 -3.66 -8.61
CA THR A 58 6.59 -3.59 -9.75
C THR A 58 6.70 -4.80 -10.67
N LEU A 59 7.90 -5.22 -11.10
CA LEU A 59 8.01 -6.37 -12.01
C LEU A 59 8.00 -7.71 -11.28
N VAL A 60 8.94 -7.92 -10.36
CA VAL A 60 9.13 -9.23 -9.72
C VAL A 60 7.94 -9.59 -8.84
N LEU A 61 7.51 -8.69 -7.94
CA LEU A 61 6.39 -9.00 -7.06
C LEU A 61 5.05 -9.06 -7.80
N SER A 62 4.83 -8.27 -8.86
CA SER A 62 3.64 -8.47 -9.70
C SER A 62 3.65 -9.82 -10.40
N TYR A 63 4.81 -10.25 -10.92
CA TYR A 63 4.92 -11.55 -11.58
C TYR A 63 4.62 -12.69 -10.61
N LEU A 64 5.28 -12.69 -9.44
CA LEU A 64 5.05 -13.69 -8.39
C LEU A 64 3.63 -13.63 -7.84
N GLY A 65 3.12 -12.42 -7.58
CA GLY A 65 1.76 -12.18 -7.12
C GLY A 65 0.72 -12.73 -8.09
N TYR A 66 0.93 -12.59 -9.40
CA TYR A 66 0.04 -13.17 -10.41
C TYR A 66 -0.01 -14.69 -10.31
N LEU A 67 1.14 -15.35 -10.22
CA LEU A 67 1.23 -16.81 -10.11
C LEU A 67 0.57 -17.32 -8.82
N LEU A 68 0.76 -16.62 -7.71
CA LEU A 68 0.18 -16.98 -6.42
C LEU A 68 -1.33 -16.72 -6.39
N ALA A 69 -1.78 -15.58 -6.94
CA ALA A 69 -3.18 -15.21 -7.01
C ALA A 69 -3.99 -16.19 -7.86
N GLU A 70 -3.41 -16.70 -8.95
CA GLU A 70 -4.03 -17.74 -9.78
C GLU A 70 -4.22 -19.04 -8.98
N LYS A 71 -3.19 -19.47 -8.24
CA LYS A 71 -3.24 -20.68 -7.41
C LYS A 71 -4.18 -20.57 -6.21
N THR A 72 -4.40 -19.37 -5.69
CA THR A 72 -5.19 -19.12 -4.47
C THR A 72 -6.61 -18.63 -4.75
N GLY A 73 -7.02 -18.55 -6.02
CA GLY A 73 -8.33 -18.03 -6.41
C GLY A 73 -8.53 -16.53 -6.17
N LEU A 74 -7.44 -15.79 -5.94
CA LEU A 74 -7.44 -14.34 -5.75
C LEU A 74 -7.29 -13.55 -7.05
N LEU A 75 -6.87 -14.21 -8.14
CA LEU A 75 -6.81 -13.59 -9.46
C LEU A 75 -8.23 -13.39 -10.02
N LYS A 76 -8.69 -12.15 -10.05
CA LYS A 76 -9.98 -11.76 -10.63
C LYS A 76 -9.78 -10.96 -11.91
N SER A 77 -10.81 -10.92 -12.75
CA SER A 77 -10.81 -10.09 -13.95
C SER A 77 -10.55 -8.63 -13.58
N PHE A 78 -9.57 -8.02 -14.25
CA PHE A 78 -9.20 -6.62 -14.07
C PHE A 78 -10.18 -5.72 -14.85
N THR A 79 -11.43 -5.68 -14.37
CA THR A 79 -12.52 -4.88 -14.95
C THR A 79 -13.29 -4.16 -13.85
N PHE A 80 -13.72 -2.93 -14.14
CA PHE A 80 -14.52 -2.12 -13.24
C PHE A 80 -16.01 -2.32 -13.55
N LYS A 81 -16.77 -2.73 -12.54
CA LYS A 81 -18.24 -2.86 -12.58
C LYS A 81 -18.83 -1.71 -11.79
N ARG A 82 -19.84 -1.03 -12.35
CA ARG A 82 -20.46 0.18 -11.75
C ARG A 82 -20.78 0.04 -10.26
N LYS A 83 -21.50 -1.02 -9.87
CA LYS A 83 -21.90 -1.26 -8.47
C LYS A 83 -20.68 -1.43 -7.54
N GLU A 84 -19.69 -2.19 -7.99
CA GLU A 84 -18.47 -2.45 -7.22
C GLU A 84 -17.59 -1.20 -7.12
N SER A 85 -17.52 -0.40 -8.18
CA SER A 85 -16.81 0.88 -8.19
C SER A 85 -17.46 1.88 -7.23
N LEU A 86 -18.78 2.01 -7.23
CA LEU A 86 -19.49 2.89 -6.28
C LEU A 86 -19.25 2.48 -4.83
N TYR A 87 -19.34 1.17 -4.54
CA TYR A 87 -18.99 0.65 -3.22
C TYR A 87 -17.55 0.98 -2.84
N THR A 88 -16.61 0.81 -3.78
CA THR A 88 -15.18 1.05 -3.56
C THR A 88 -14.88 2.54 -3.30
N ILE A 89 -15.60 3.44 -3.97
CA ILE A 89 -15.53 4.88 -3.71
C ILE A 89 -15.98 5.19 -2.28
N LEU A 90 -17.11 4.62 -1.84
CA LEU A 90 -17.60 4.80 -0.46
C LEU A 90 -16.61 4.25 0.58
N VAL A 91 -16.00 3.10 0.30
CA VAL A 91 -14.95 2.54 1.16
C VAL A 91 -13.73 3.45 1.22
N GLY A 92 -13.26 3.97 0.08
CA GLY A 92 -12.15 4.94 0.04
C GLY A 92 -12.46 6.20 0.84
N PHE A 93 -13.69 6.72 0.74
CA PHE A 93 -14.13 7.85 1.56
C PHE A 93 -14.16 7.51 3.06
N GLY A 94 -14.68 6.33 3.43
CA GLY A 94 -14.64 5.85 4.82
C GLY A 94 -13.22 5.72 5.37
N CYS A 95 -12.29 5.18 4.59
CA CYS A 95 -10.87 5.12 4.95
C CYS A 95 -10.25 6.52 5.09
N ALA A 96 -10.66 7.49 4.27
CA ALA A 96 -10.22 8.87 4.42
C ALA A 96 -10.70 9.47 5.75
N LEU A 97 -11.94 9.20 6.19
CA LEU A 97 -12.40 9.63 7.52
C LEU A 97 -11.57 9.00 8.67
N VAL A 98 -11.15 7.75 8.51
CA VAL A 98 -10.21 7.12 9.46
C VAL A 98 -8.86 7.85 9.43
N MET A 99 -8.34 8.24 8.27
CA MET A 99 -7.12 9.06 8.22
C MET A 99 -7.30 10.44 8.86
N ILE A 100 -8.44 11.10 8.65
CA ILE A 100 -8.77 12.39 9.29
C ILE A 100 -8.78 12.29 10.82
N SER A 101 -9.08 11.12 11.39
CA SER A 101 -8.99 10.93 12.84
C SER A 101 -7.59 11.23 13.39
N ASP A 102 -6.56 11.15 12.54
CA ASP A 102 -5.19 11.49 12.92
C ASP A 102 -5.02 12.96 13.34
N TYR A 103 -5.68 13.87 12.62
CA TYR A 103 -5.70 15.30 12.94
C TYR A 103 -6.36 15.59 14.28
N TYR A 104 -7.43 14.87 14.64
CA TYR A 104 -8.18 15.14 15.88
C TYR A 104 -7.66 14.37 17.09
N ILE A 105 -7.09 13.17 16.89
CA ILE A 105 -6.68 12.28 17.97
C ILE A 105 -5.18 12.41 18.24
N PHE A 106 -4.32 12.32 17.23
CA PHE A 106 -2.88 12.22 17.47
C PHE A 106 -2.16 13.55 17.32
N ALA A 107 -2.53 14.39 16.35
CA ALA A 107 -1.88 15.67 16.12
C ALA A 107 -1.85 16.58 17.37
N PRO A 108 -2.92 16.74 18.18
CA PRO A 108 -2.87 17.58 19.38
C PRO A 108 -1.97 17.03 20.49
N ARG A 109 -1.52 15.77 20.37
CA ARG A 109 -0.74 15.04 21.39
C ARG A 109 0.70 14.76 20.96
N ILE A 110 1.04 15.00 19.68
CA ILE A 110 2.36 14.75 19.10
C ILE A 110 2.75 15.96 18.25
N ALA A 111 3.65 16.80 18.75
CA ALA A 111 4.03 18.07 18.11
C ALA A 111 4.52 17.88 16.66
N GLN A 112 5.27 16.82 16.38
CA GLN A 112 5.77 16.50 15.04
C GLN A 112 4.63 16.12 14.07
N VAL A 113 3.59 15.42 14.56
CA VAL A 113 2.40 15.12 13.75
C VAL A 113 1.57 16.38 13.54
N GLN A 114 1.44 17.23 14.56
CA GLN A 114 0.78 18.53 14.44
C GLN A 114 1.40 19.40 13.35
N ALA A 115 2.73 19.46 13.32
CA ALA A 115 3.48 20.21 12.31
C ALA A 115 3.24 19.71 10.87
N ALA A 116 2.85 18.44 10.70
CA ALA A 116 2.52 17.89 9.37
C ALA A 116 1.15 18.35 8.84
N TYR A 117 0.31 18.97 9.68
CA TYR A 117 -0.99 19.53 9.32
C TYR A 117 -0.93 21.04 9.08
N ALA A 118 0.06 21.51 8.34
CA ALA A 118 0.12 22.90 7.88
C ALA A 118 -0.55 23.05 6.50
N LYS A 119 -1.15 24.21 6.24
CA LYS A 119 -1.80 24.49 4.94
C LYS A 119 -0.83 24.37 3.76
N GLU A 120 0.45 24.67 4.00
CA GLU A 120 1.53 24.59 3.02
C GLU A 120 2.03 23.15 2.78
N SER A 121 1.64 22.18 3.62
CA SER A 121 2.05 20.77 3.47
C SER A 121 1.43 20.08 2.25
N PHE A 122 0.39 20.66 1.65
CA PHE A 122 -0.23 20.10 0.44
C PHE A 122 0.54 20.48 -0.83
N THR A 123 0.85 19.47 -1.65
CA THR A 123 1.20 19.67 -3.06
C THR A 123 0.46 18.66 -3.95
N LEU A 124 0.09 19.08 -5.17
CA LEU A 124 -0.54 18.19 -6.13
C LEU A 124 0.37 17.00 -6.49
N VAL A 125 1.69 17.24 -6.57
CA VAL A 125 2.67 16.20 -6.88
C VAL A 125 2.74 15.15 -5.77
N SER A 126 2.76 15.56 -4.49
CA SER A 126 2.73 14.62 -3.36
C SER A 126 1.43 13.81 -3.33
N LEU A 127 0.27 14.44 -3.59
CA LEU A 127 -1.00 13.72 -3.71
C LEU A 127 -0.95 12.67 -4.82
N LEU A 128 -0.51 13.04 -6.03
CA LEU A 128 -0.39 12.11 -7.15
C LEU A 128 0.57 10.97 -6.83
N PHE A 129 1.69 11.27 -6.16
CA PHE A 129 2.61 10.24 -5.70
C PHE A 129 1.93 9.30 -4.68
N SER A 130 1.23 9.79 -3.67
CA SER A 130 0.53 8.92 -2.71
C SER A 130 -0.53 8.06 -3.39
N MET A 131 -1.25 8.61 -4.37
CA MET A 131 -2.23 7.84 -5.15
C MET A 131 -1.58 6.73 -5.99
N LEU A 132 -0.41 6.97 -6.56
CA LEU A 132 0.31 5.97 -7.38
C LEU A 132 1.09 4.98 -6.52
N TYR A 133 1.83 5.45 -5.53
CA TYR A 133 2.64 4.61 -4.65
C TYR A 133 1.74 3.77 -3.74
N GLY A 134 0.87 4.40 -2.94
CA GLY A 134 -0.08 3.67 -2.09
C GLY A 134 -1.09 2.89 -2.92
N GLY A 135 -1.74 3.57 -3.87
CA GLY A 135 -2.79 2.95 -4.68
C GLY A 135 -2.33 1.89 -5.67
N ILE A 136 -1.04 1.78 -6.03
CA ILE A 136 -0.57 0.76 -6.97
C ILE A 136 0.58 -0.06 -6.38
N ILE A 137 1.69 0.59 -6.00
CA ILE A 137 2.92 -0.11 -5.58
C ILE A 137 2.70 -0.91 -4.29
N GLU A 138 2.08 -0.31 -3.28
CA GLU A 138 1.79 -1.00 -2.02
C GLU A 138 0.76 -2.11 -2.21
N GLU A 139 -0.25 -1.91 -3.05
CA GLU A 139 -1.24 -2.95 -3.36
C GLU A 139 -0.64 -4.13 -4.13
N ILE A 140 0.34 -3.91 -5.00
CA ILE A 140 1.11 -5.00 -5.62
C ILE A 140 1.88 -5.78 -4.55
N MET A 141 2.65 -5.06 -3.71
CA MET A 141 3.54 -5.68 -2.72
C MET A 141 2.74 -6.46 -1.67
N LEU A 142 1.73 -5.83 -1.05
CA LEU A 142 1.02 -6.38 0.10
C LEU A 142 -0.15 -7.26 -0.31
N ARG A 143 -0.96 -6.84 -1.28
CA ARG A 143 -2.19 -7.58 -1.61
C ARG A 143 -1.88 -8.62 -2.66
N PHE A 144 -1.41 -8.18 -3.82
CA PHE A 144 -1.23 -9.09 -4.94
C PHE A 144 -0.19 -10.16 -4.68
N PHE A 145 0.96 -9.78 -4.12
CA PHE A 145 2.03 -10.71 -3.74
C PHE A 145 1.85 -11.29 -2.34
N PHE A 146 1.99 -10.47 -1.30
CA PHE A 146 2.18 -10.99 0.05
C PHE A 146 0.95 -11.69 0.64
N LEU A 147 -0.26 -11.12 0.49
CA LEU A 147 -1.49 -11.77 0.93
C LEU A 147 -1.71 -13.08 0.17
N SER A 148 -1.49 -13.10 -1.15
CA SER A 148 -1.56 -14.33 -1.95
C SER A 148 -0.54 -15.38 -1.50
N LEU A 149 0.67 -14.95 -1.13
CA LEU A 149 1.71 -15.82 -0.58
C LEU A 149 1.26 -16.46 0.74
N LEU A 150 0.70 -15.66 1.66
CA LEU A 150 0.20 -16.15 2.94
C LEU A 150 -0.94 -17.15 2.76
N VAL A 151 -1.90 -16.85 1.87
CA VAL A 151 -2.99 -17.79 1.56
C VAL A 151 -2.44 -19.08 0.96
N PHE A 152 -1.47 -18.99 0.05
CA PHE A 152 -0.80 -20.14 -0.54
C PHE A 152 -0.06 -20.98 0.51
N MET A 153 0.66 -20.35 1.44
CA MET A 153 1.36 -21.03 2.53
C MET A 153 0.38 -21.75 3.46
N LEU A 154 -0.72 -21.11 3.85
CA LEU A 154 -1.76 -21.75 4.66
C LEU A 154 -2.36 -22.95 3.93
N ASP A 155 -2.63 -22.83 2.63
CA ASP A 155 -3.14 -23.94 1.80
C ASP A 155 -2.14 -25.10 1.70
N LEU A 156 -0.85 -24.80 1.52
CA LEU A 156 0.21 -25.79 1.50
C LEU A 156 0.32 -26.55 2.84
N LEU A 157 0.22 -25.83 3.97
CA LEU A 157 0.24 -26.41 5.31
C LEU A 157 -1.01 -27.27 5.59
N GLY A 158 -2.12 -27.02 4.90
CA GLY A 158 -3.33 -27.86 4.95
C GLY A 158 -3.15 -29.27 4.35
N GLY A 159 -2.03 -29.51 3.67
CA GLY A 159 -1.57 -30.83 3.24
C GLY A 159 -2.40 -31.50 2.14
N ARG A 160 -2.02 -32.73 1.77
CA ARG A 160 -2.69 -33.53 0.71
C ARG A 160 -4.16 -33.80 0.99
N THR A 161 -4.59 -33.77 2.26
CA THR A 161 -5.99 -33.90 2.71
C THR A 161 -6.92 -32.79 2.21
N ARG A 162 -6.33 -31.68 1.76
CA ARG A 162 -7.01 -30.52 1.18
C ARG A 162 -6.87 -30.44 -0.35
N ALA A 163 -6.09 -31.32 -0.97
CA ALA A 163 -5.95 -31.33 -2.43
C ALA A 163 -7.34 -31.41 -3.07
N GLN A 164 -7.63 -30.46 -3.97
CA GLN A 164 -8.91 -30.31 -4.69
C GLN A 164 -10.10 -29.71 -3.90
N LYS A 165 -9.93 -29.35 -2.61
CA LYS A 165 -10.95 -28.62 -1.84
C LYS A 165 -10.78 -27.11 -2.03
N PRO A 166 -11.88 -26.33 -2.08
CA PRO A 166 -11.78 -24.87 -2.10
C PRO A 166 -11.13 -24.36 -0.80
N ILE A 167 -10.28 -23.34 -0.94
CA ILE A 167 -9.63 -22.68 0.20
C ILE A 167 -10.72 -22.04 1.09
N PRO A 168 -10.74 -22.28 2.41
CA PRO A 168 -11.79 -21.81 3.28
C PRO A 168 -11.63 -20.32 3.55
N ALA A 169 -12.76 -19.66 3.78
CA ALA A 169 -12.82 -18.21 3.99
C ALA A 169 -11.90 -17.71 5.11
N TRP A 170 -11.70 -18.49 6.17
CA TRP A 170 -10.88 -18.10 7.31
C TRP A 170 -9.37 -18.05 6.98
N PHE A 171 -8.88 -18.79 5.99
CA PHE A 171 -7.48 -18.68 5.53
C PHE A 171 -7.21 -17.27 4.99
N TYR A 172 -8.13 -16.77 4.16
CA TYR A 172 -8.05 -15.42 3.61
C TYR A 172 -8.15 -14.36 4.70
N LEU A 173 -9.02 -14.55 5.71
CA LEU A 173 -9.14 -13.62 6.84
C LEU A 173 -7.87 -13.56 7.68
N ILE A 174 -7.28 -14.71 8.03
CA ILE A 174 -6.03 -14.75 8.80
C ILE A 174 -4.87 -14.16 7.98
N ALA A 175 -4.74 -14.54 6.71
CA ALA A 175 -3.73 -13.97 5.83
C ALA A 175 -3.87 -12.44 5.71
N ASN A 176 -5.10 -11.94 5.58
CA ASN A 176 -5.36 -10.50 5.52
C ASN A 176 -5.02 -9.79 6.84
N LEU A 177 -5.35 -10.39 7.99
CA LEU A 177 -5.00 -9.84 9.30
C LEU A 177 -3.47 -9.73 9.45
N ILE A 178 -2.75 -10.80 9.12
CA ILE A 178 -1.27 -10.81 9.17
C ILE A 178 -0.68 -9.78 8.20
N ALA A 179 -1.17 -9.74 6.96
CA ALA A 179 -0.73 -8.76 5.96
C ALA A 179 -0.97 -7.31 6.43
N ALA A 180 -2.12 -7.02 7.05
CA ALA A 180 -2.45 -5.70 7.57
C ALA A 180 -1.54 -5.29 8.74
N LEU A 181 -1.25 -6.21 9.67
CA LEU A 181 -0.34 -5.95 10.78
C LEU A 181 1.10 -5.71 10.29
N LEU A 182 1.58 -6.53 9.36
CA LEU A 182 2.92 -6.36 8.78
C LEU A 182 3.02 -5.12 7.90
N PHE A 183 1.95 -4.74 7.20
CA PHE A 183 1.88 -3.46 6.50
C PHE A 183 2.04 -2.29 7.47
N ALA A 184 1.34 -2.33 8.60
CA ALA A 184 1.45 -1.30 9.62
C ALA A 184 2.84 -1.24 10.27
N LEU A 185 3.43 -2.39 10.58
CA LEU A 185 4.82 -2.47 11.08
C LEU A 185 5.83 -2.00 10.03
N GLY A 186 5.59 -2.27 8.75
CA GLY A 186 6.41 -1.81 7.63
C GLY A 186 6.47 -0.29 7.48
N HIS A 187 5.51 0.44 8.08
CA HIS A 187 5.51 1.90 8.11
C HIS A 187 6.37 2.50 9.22
N LEU A 188 6.87 1.71 10.18
CA LEU A 188 7.66 2.23 11.30
C LEU A 188 8.96 2.93 10.88
N PRO A 189 9.75 2.43 9.90
CA PRO A 189 10.95 3.14 9.44
C PRO A 189 10.64 4.54 8.87
N ALA A 190 9.61 4.64 8.03
CA ALA A 190 9.16 5.93 7.47
C ALA A 190 8.58 6.85 8.55
N THR A 191 7.83 6.29 9.50
CA THR A 191 7.31 7.02 10.67
C THR A 191 8.46 7.60 11.50
N LYS A 192 9.52 6.82 11.74
CA LYS A 192 10.69 7.25 12.49
C LYS A 192 11.43 8.39 11.78
N MET A 193 11.58 8.27 10.47
CA MET A 193 12.20 9.30 9.64
C MET A 193 11.40 10.61 9.64
N ALA A 194 10.07 10.52 9.59
CA ALA A 194 9.19 11.69 9.50
C ALA A 194 8.98 12.40 10.85
N PHE A 195 8.90 11.65 11.96
CA PHE A 195 8.45 12.18 13.26
C PHE A 195 9.47 11.98 14.40
N GLY A 196 10.61 11.34 14.14
CA GLY A 196 11.64 11.09 15.14
C GLY A 196 11.43 9.79 15.92
N GLU A 197 11.77 9.78 17.21
CA GLU A 197 11.72 8.58 18.04
C GLU A 197 10.31 7.95 18.10
N ILE A 198 10.24 6.61 17.99
CA ILE A 198 8.96 5.87 18.04
C ILE A 198 8.51 5.74 19.50
N THR A 199 7.71 6.70 19.96
CA THR A 199 7.00 6.63 21.24
C THR A 199 5.86 5.60 21.19
N SER A 200 5.36 5.16 22.34
CA SER A 200 4.21 4.24 22.40
C SER A 200 2.96 4.80 21.70
N LEU A 201 2.74 6.12 21.79
CA LEU A 201 1.62 6.78 21.12
C LEU A 201 1.80 6.81 19.60
N LEU A 202 3.03 7.07 19.12
CA LEU A 202 3.35 7.06 17.70
C LEU A 202 3.28 5.64 17.11
N LEU A 203 3.70 4.63 17.88
CA LEU A 203 3.51 3.21 17.53
C LEU A 203 2.02 2.87 17.40
N MET A 204 1.20 3.23 18.40
CA MET A 204 -0.25 3.02 18.36
C MET A 204 -0.89 3.69 17.14
N ARG A 205 -0.55 4.96 16.88
CA ARG A 205 -0.99 5.71 15.69
C ARG A 205 -0.68 4.94 14.41
N THR A 206 0.57 4.53 14.23
CA THR A 206 1.02 3.82 13.03
C THR A 206 0.32 2.47 12.87
N LEU A 207 0.17 1.71 13.96
CA LEU A 207 -0.54 0.43 13.93
C LEU A 207 -2.03 0.58 13.61
N LEU A 208 -2.70 1.56 14.22
CA LEU A 208 -4.12 1.80 14.03
C LEU A 208 -4.43 2.24 12.59
N LEU A 209 -3.80 3.32 12.13
CA LEU A 209 -4.13 3.93 10.84
C LEU A 209 -3.77 2.99 9.69
N ASN A 210 -2.55 2.45 9.70
CA ASN A 210 -2.12 1.56 8.62
C ASN A 210 -2.75 0.17 8.74
N GLY A 211 -2.97 -0.35 9.96
CA GLY A 211 -3.56 -1.67 10.15
C GLY A 211 -5.04 -1.72 9.74
N VAL A 212 -5.83 -0.71 10.08
CA VAL A 212 -7.25 -0.64 9.70
C VAL A 212 -7.41 -0.50 8.18
N LEU A 213 -6.72 0.48 7.57
CA LEU A 213 -6.72 0.64 6.11
C LEU A 213 -6.17 -0.61 5.42
N GLY A 214 -5.07 -1.12 5.97
CA GLY A 214 -4.45 -2.42 5.72
C GLY A 214 -5.47 -3.53 5.46
N PHE A 215 -6.25 -3.79 6.50
CA PHE A 215 -7.25 -4.84 6.54
C PHE A 215 -8.39 -4.60 5.56
N VAL A 216 -8.89 -3.36 5.46
CA VAL A 216 -10.00 -3.00 4.56
C VAL A 216 -9.62 -3.20 3.09
N PHE A 217 -8.45 -2.75 2.65
CA PHE A 217 -8.02 -2.93 1.27
C PHE A 217 -7.77 -4.40 0.93
N GLY A 218 -7.27 -5.21 1.87
CA GLY A 218 -7.14 -6.64 1.63
C GLY A 218 -8.48 -7.39 1.59
N LEU A 219 -9.52 -6.92 2.29
CA LEU A 219 -10.89 -7.41 2.09
C LEU A 219 -11.42 -7.08 0.68
N LEU A 220 -11.14 -5.88 0.16
CA LEU A 220 -11.49 -5.51 -1.22
C LEU A 220 -10.75 -6.39 -2.23
N TYR A 221 -9.46 -6.63 -2.02
CA TYR A 221 -8.68 -7.54 -2.87
C TYR A 221 -9.29 -8.94 -2.89
N TRP A 222 -9.53 -9.52 -1.72
CA TRP A 222 -10.10 -10.86 -1.60
C TRP A 222 -11.51 -10.96 -2.19
N LYS A 223 -12.38 -9.98 -1.93
CA LYS A 223 -13.79 -10.05 -2.35
C LYS A 223 -14.05 -9.53 -3.77
N LYS A 224 -13.29 -8.57 -4.26
CA LYS A 224 -13.60 -7.86 -5.52
C LYS A 224 -12.46 -7.83 -6.53
N GLY A 225 -11.21 -7.91 -6.08
CA GLY A 225 -10.03 -7.98 -6.94
C GLY A 225 -9.08 -6.80 -6.72
N LEU A 226 -7.87 -6.92 -7.28
CA LEU A 226 -6.77 -5.99 -7.05
C LEU A 226 -7.11 -4.56 -7.45
N GLN A 227 -7.81 -4.37 -8.57
CA GLN A 227 -8.18 -3.06 -9.09
C GLN A 227 -9.06 -2.25 -8.13
N TYR A 228 -9.87 -2.92 -7.29
CA TYR A 228 -10.71 -2.23 -6.32
C TYR A 228 -9.94 -1.87 -5.04
N ALA A 229 -8.98 -2.71 -4.63
CA ALA A 229 -8.07 -2.35 -3.54
C ALA A 229 -7.21 -1.13 -3.95
N MET A 230 -6.67 -1.16 -5.17
CA MET A 230 -5.94 -0.04 -5.78
C MET A 230 -6.76 1.25 -5.81
N LEU A 231 -8.00 1.16 -6.32
CA LEU A 231 -8.89 2.31 -6.41
C LEU A 231 -9.25 2.87 -5.03
N ALA A 232 -9.64 2.02 -4.06
CA ALA A 232 -9.99 2.51 -2.72
C ALA A 232 -8.80 3.18 -2.03
N HIS A 233 -7.60 2.63 -2.15
CA HIS A 233 -6.41 3.18 -1.54
C HIS A 233 -6.03 4.53 -2.18
N ALA A 234 -6.01 4.62 -3.51
CA ALA A 234 -5.79 5.91 -4.19
C ALA A 234 -6.84 6.96 -3.78
N LEU A 235 -8.12 6.58 -3.73
CA LEU A 235 -9.20 7.48 -3.32
C LEU A 235 -9.13 7.89 -1.85
N THR A 236 -8.57 7.04 -0.98
CA THR A 236 -8.32 7.37 0.42
C THR A 236 -7.42 8.60 0.53
N HIS A 237 -6.31 8.64 -0.22
CA HIS A 237 -5.44 9.81 -0.27
C HIS A 237 -6.13 11.04 -0.86
N LEU A 238 -6.86 10.86 -1.97
CA LEU A 238 -7.59 11.95 -2.62
C LEU A 238 -8.61 12.60 -1.69
N PHE A 239 -9.48 11.81 -1.07
CA PHE A 239 -10.51 12.31 -0.17
C PHE A 239 -9.91 12.88 1.10
N ASN A 240 -8.89 12.24 1.69
CA ASN A 240 -8.22 12.76 2.87
C ASN A 240 -7.63 14.16 2.61
N GLN A 241 -6.90 14.32 1.50
CA GLN A 241 -6.31 15.62 1.14
C GLN A 241 -7.37 16.66 0.78
N ALA A 242 -8.46 16.28 0.10
CA ALA A 242 -9.55 17.19 -0.20
C ALA A 242 -10.26 17.68 1.08
N LEU A 243 -10.54 16.77 2.02
CA LEU A 243 -11.16 17.11 3.30
C LEU A 243 -10.27 18.05 4.11
N LEU A 244 -8.97 17.74 4.24
CA LEU A 244 -8.02 18.60 4.93
C LEU A 244 -7.95 19.98 4.29
N ARG A 245 -7.74 20.05 2.98
CA ARG A 245 -7.47 21.31 2.26
C ARG A 245 -8.67 22.26 2.18
N PHE A 246 -9.88 21.73 2.02
CA PHE A 246 -11.06 22.55 1.71
C PHE A 246 -11.99 22.75 2.91
N PHE A 247 -11.86 21.94 3.97
CA PHE A 247 -12.81 21.96 5.09
C PHE A 247 -12.17 22.05 6.48
N ILE A 248 -10.87 21.75 6.64
CA ILE A 248 -10.21 21.69 7.96
C ILE A 248 -9.07 22.70 8.10
N LEU A 249 -8.20 22.87 7.09
CA LEU A 249 -7.00 23.73 7.10
C LEU A 249 -7.13 25.01 6.26
#